data_AF-A0A2N9DT01-F1
#
_entry.id   AF-A0A2N9DT01-F1
#
_cell.length_a   1.000
_cell.length_b   1.000
_cell.length_c   1.000
_cell.angle_alpha   90.00
_cell.angle_beta   90.00
_cell.angle_gamma   90.00
#
_symmetry.space_group_name_H-M   'P 1'
#
loop_
_entity.id
_entity.type
_entity.pdbx_description
1 polymer ?
#
loop_
_entity_poly.entity_id
_entity_poly.type
_entity_poly.pdbx_seq_one_letter_code
_entity_poly.pdbx_strand_id
1 'polypeptide(L)' 'MQFQEQTTNWYHVSLDTQTQKFIATSTADESISASGITIEQAIQKLAFKVKPTKQTTKQFA' A
#
# COMPACT_ATOMS: atom_id res chain seq x y z
N MET A 1 -7.72 -16.73 24.64
CA MET A 1 -6.86 -15.96 23.73
C MET A 1 -7.70 -15.57 22.54
N GLN A 2 -8.12 -14.29 22.43
CA GLN A 2 -8.76 -13.80 21.20
C GLN A 2 -7.65 -13.55 20.19
N PHE A 3 -7.56 -14.41 19.16
CA PHE A 3 -6.80 -14.09 17.97
C PHE A 3 -7.49 -12.90 17.32
N GLN A 4 -6.99 -11.69 17.60
CA GLN A 4 -7.32 -10.54 16.77
C GLN A 4 -6.96 -10.95 15.35
N GLU A 5 -7.95 -10.93 14.44
CA GLU A 5 -7.76 -11.21 13.03
C GLU A 5 -6.75 -10.19 12.49
N GLN A 6 -5.47 -10.55 12.54
CA GLN A 6 -4.43 -9.87 11.80
C GLN A 6 -4.78 -10.10 10.35
N THR A 7 -5.49 -9.14 9.77
CA THR A 7 -5.71 -9.06 8.33
C THR A 7 -4.32 -9.09 7.69
N THR A 8 -3.92 -10.30 7.29
CA THR A 8 -2.63 -10.55 6.68
C THR A 8 -2.78 -10.06 5.26
N ASN A 9 -2.55 -8.76 5.06
CA ASN A 9 -2.56 -8.17 3.73
C ASN A 9 -1.30 -8.66 3.03
N TRP A 10 -1.48 -9.61 2.12
CA TRP A 10 -0.41 -10.09 1.27
C TRP A 10 -0.13 -9.07 0.17
N TYR A 11 1.15 -8.85 -0.11
CA TYR A 11 1.61 -7.92 -1.14
C TYR A 11 2.66 -8.62 -2.01
N HIS A 12 2.57 -8.43 -3.32
CA HIS A 12 3.65 -8.78 -4.24
C HIS A 12 4.62 -7.62 -4.32
N VAL A 13 5.93 -7.91 -4.21
CA VAL A 13 6.97 -6.89 -4.32
C VAL A 13 7.93 -7.29 -5.43
N SER A 14 8.14 -6.39 -6.39
CA SER A 14 9.14 -6.53 -7.45
C SER A 14 10.13 -5.37 -7.40
N LEU A 15 11.34 -5.60 -7.90
CA LEU A 15 12.35 -4.55 -8.07
C LEU A 15 12.35 -4.14 -9.54
N ASP A 16 12.03 -2.87 -9.81
CA ASP A 16 12.29 -2.27 -11.10
C ASP A 16 13.78 -1.90 -11.18
N THR A 17 14.52 -2.62 -12.01
CA THR A 17 15.96 -2.44 -12.18
C THR A 17 16.32 -1.21 -13.02
N GLN A 18 15.39 -0.64 -13.78
CA GLN A 18 15.63 0.58 -14.56
C GLN A 18 15.63 1.81 -13.66
N THR A 19 14.66 1.87 -12.75
CA THR A 19 14.51 3.00 -11.81
C THR A 19 15.08 2.73 -10.43
N GLN A 20 15.54 1.50 -10.17
CA GLN A 20 16.03 1.02 -8.87
C GLN A 20 15.02 1.24 -7.74
N LYS A 21 13.75 0.95 -8.02
CA LYS A 21 12.64 1.13 -7.07
C LYS A 21 11.92 -0.18 -6.84
N PHE A 22 11.49 -0.38 -5.60
CA PHE A 22 10.57 -1.47 -5.26
C PHE A 22 9.15 -1.06 -5.63
N ILE A 23 8.43 -1.96 -6.30
CA ILE A 23 7.03 -1.83 -6.63
C ILE A 23 6.28 -2.85 -5.78
N ALA A 24 5.41 -2.38 -4.90
CA ALA A 24 4.48 -3.21 -4.15
C ALA A 24 3.11 -3.18 -4.81
N THR A 25 2.50 -4.34 -4.98
CA THR A 25 1.17 -4.53 -5.58
C THR A 25 0.29 -5.33 -4.64
N SER A 26 -0.98 -4.93 -4.52
CA SER A 26 -1.95 -5.65 -3.69
C SER A 26 -2.33 -6.98 -4.35
N THR A 27 -2.33 -8.08 -3.59
CA THR A 27 -2.83 -9.37 -4.09
C THR A 27 -4.36 -9.41 -4.18
N ALA A 28 -5.05 -8.47 -3.52
CA ALA A 28 -6.50 -8.36 -3.57
C ALA A 28 -7.00 -7.54 -4.78
N ASP A 29 -6.16 -6.62 -5.29
CA ASP A 29 -6.45 -5.81 -6.48
C ASP A 29 -5.13 -5.40 -7.14
N GLU A 30 -4.79 -6.07 -8.25
CA GLU A 30 -3.54 -5.84 -8.98
C GLU A 30 -3.46 -4.43 -9.61
N SER A 31 -4.58 -3.72 -9.71
CA SER A 31 -4.63 -2.34 -10.17
C SER A 31 -4.04 -1.38 -9.14
N ILE A 32 -3.95 -1.80 -7.87
CA ILE A 32 -3.43 -0.98 -6.78
C ILE A 32 -1.96 -1.36 -6.57
N SER A 33 -1.08 -0.46 -6.99
CA SER A 33 0.36 -0.56 -6.79
C SER A 33 0.97 0.76 -6.29
N ALA A 34 2.13 0.66 -5.64
CA ALA A 34 2.90 1.80 -5.19
C ALA A 34 4.41 1.51 -5.23
N SER A 35 5.21 2.55 -5.48
CA SER A 35 6.67 2.43 -5.57
C SER A 35 7.41 3.13 -4.43
N GLY A 36 8.51 2.55 -3.98
CA GLY A 36 9.40 3.08 -2.94
C GLY A 36 10.88 2.81 -3.24
N ILE A 37 11.77 3.56 -2.58
CA ILE A 37 13.21 3.28 -2.62
C ILE A 37 13.52 2.04 -1.76
N THR A 38 12.70 1.79 -0.73
CA THR A 38 12.72 0.56 0.06
C THR A 38 11.39 -0.17 -0.03
N ILE A 39 11.38 -1.44 0.37
CA ILE A 39 10.18 -2.28 0.41
C ILE A 39 9.13 -1.67 1.35
N GLU A 40 9.55 -1.20 2.54
CA GLU A 40 8.68 -0.59 3.53
C GLU A 40 7.99 0.67 2.98
N GLN A 41 8.73 1.50 2.24
CA GLN A 41 8.16 2.69 1.61
C GLN A 41 7.11 2.33 0.55
N ALA A 42 7.35 1.28 -0.24
CA ALA A 42 6.41 0.81 -1.24
C ALA A 42 5.13 0.29 -0.57
N ILE A 43 5.26 -0.55 0.46
CA ILE A 43 4.13 -1.12 1.21
C ILE A 43 3.35 -0.04 1.96
N GLN A 44 4.01 0.92 2.62
CA GLN A 44 3.31 2.01 3.32
C GLN A 44 2.47 2.83 2.35
N LYS A 45 3.05 3.25 1.21
CA LYS A 45 2.32 4.00 0.18
C LYS A 45 1.15 3.18 -0.40
N LEU A 46 1.35 1.88 -0.56
CA LEU A 46 0.29 0.97 -1.01
C LEU A 46 -0.85 0.91 0.00
N ALA A 47 -0.54 0.73 1.29
CA ALA A 47 -1.53 0.72 2.36
C ALA A 47 -2.31 2.04 2.46
N PHE A 48 -1.67 3.19 2.17
CA PHE A 48 -2.35 4.48 2.06
C PHE A 48 -3.31 4.57 0.86
N LYS A 49 -3.00 3.92 -0.27
CA LYS A 49 -3.88 3.85 -1.45
C LYS A 49 -5.06 2.88 -1.26
N VAL A 50 -4.84 1.76 -0.56
CA VAL A 50 -5.88 0.75 -0.29
C VAL A 50 -6.84 1.22 0.80
N LYS A 51 -6.39 2.07 1.73
CA LYS A 51 -7.30 2.77 2.63
C LYS A 51 -8.17 3.69 1.79
N PRO A 52 -9.50 3.54 1.78
CA PRO A 52 -10.35 4.56 1.19
C PRO A 52 -10.03 5.85 1.92
N THR A 53 -9.46 6.80 1.19
CA THR A 53 -9.45 8.20 1.58
C THR A 53 -10.87 8.53 1.99
N LYS A 54 -11.14 8.57 3.30
CA LYS A 54 -12.15 9.47 3.82
C LYS A 54 -11.68 10.84 3.37
N GLN A 55 -12.20 11.28 2.22
CA GLN A 55 -12.18 12.67 1.84
C GLN A 55 -12.84 13.40 3.01
N THR A 56 -12.03 14.01 3.88
CA THR A 56 -12.51 15.09 4.73
C THR A 56 -12.79 16.25 3.79
N THR A 57 -14.02 16.26 3.27
CA THR A 57 -14.60 17.39 2.58
C THR A 57 -14.52 18.60 3.50
N LYS A 58 -14.01 19.70 2.95
CA LYS A 58 -13.87 21.04 3.53
C LYS A 58 -14.98 21.41 4.53
N GLN A 59 -14.61 22.06 5.64
CA GLN A 59 -15.38 23.20 6.13
C GLN A 59 -14.42 24.26 6.68
N PHE A 60 -14.36 25.36 5.95
CA PHE A 60 -13.90 26.65 6.43
C PHE A 60 -14.83 27.09 7.56
N ALA A 61 -14.27 27.59 8.66
CA ALA A 61 -14.91 28.48 9.61
C ALA A 61 -13.84 29.43 10.14
#